data_AF-A0A3M1MYS3-F1
#
_entry.id   AF-A0A3M1MYS3-F1
#
_cell.length_a   1.000
_cell.length_b   1.000
_cell.length_c   1.000
_cell.angle_alpha   90.00
_cell.angle_beta   90.00
_cell.angle_gamma   90.00
#
_symmetry.space_group_name_H-M   'P 1'
#
loop_
_entity.id
_entity.type
_entity.pdbx_description
1 polymer ?
#
loop_
_entity_poly.entity_id
_entity_poly.type
_entity_poly.pdbx_seq_one_letter_code
_entity_poly.pdbx_strand_id
1 'polypeptide(L)'
;MFKSAFKTLLGEMPLTAETYWMLRQRGRPTGGVNLEVLRRQLPRWRAQAEASALRTRPGRRVLVFSMLNYWTLHTSLLSMALAGLGHQVTLAYLPYARWQKPLQKFDLRRQEAYTRSILQAAEPLVQVVSFTGAVQAALPPALLADLETLTVQDVQYTLQVEDVDPQSALYRLRRERNLHAAQAAWAYLGHSRPDVVIVPNGSILEFGAVYRVARYLGIDAVTYEFGEQRGRIWFAQNAEVMRQETDDLWAALGDTPLTDAETRRVRELFTARQKGSLWENFARRWQGVPSEGGARARAALGLDSRPVVLLAANVIGDSLTLGRQVFSQSMTEWLQRTVRAFVEWPQAQLV
;
A
#
# COMPACT_ATOMS: atom_id res chain seq x y z
N MET A 1 25.99 -21.83 9.43
CA MET A 1 26.22 -21.03 10.66
C MET A 1 27.29 -19.95 10.48
N PHE A 2 28.53 -20.29 10.07
CA PHE A 2 29.64 -19.32 9.90
C PHE A 2 29.35 -18.11 9.00
N LYS A 3 28.72 -18.30 7.82
CA LYS A 3 28.39 -17.18 6.91
C LYS A 3 27.40 -16.16 7.50
N SER A 4 26.49 -16.60 8.37
CA SER A 4 25.49 -15.75 9.02
C SER A 4 26.14 -14.88 10.10
N ALA A 5 26.91 -15.51 11.01
CA ALA A 5 27.62 -14.81 12.07
C ALA A 5 28.65 -13.80 11.51
N PHE A 6 29.36 -14.18 10.45
CA PHE A 6 30.31 -13.29 9.79
C PHE A 6 29.63 -12.07 9.14
N LYS A 7 28.46 -12.25 8.52
CA LYS A 7 27.66 -11.13 7.98
C LYS A 7 27.15 -10.20 9.09
N THR A 8 26.74 -10.74 10.23
CA THR A 8 26.31 -9.92 11.38
C THR A 8 27.45 -9.02 11.85
N LEU A 9 28.64 -9.60 12.08
CA LEU A 9 29.84 -8.86 12.48
C LEU A 9 30.24 -7.79 11.44
N LEU A 10 30.25 -8.16 10.16
CA LEU A 10 30.53 -7.20 9.08
C LEU A 10 29.49 -6.08 9.02
N GLY A 11 28.22 -6.37 9.29
CA GLY A 11 27.15 -5.36 9.26
C GLY A 11 27.26 -4.29 10.35
N GLU A 12 27.97 -4.59 11.44
CA GLU A 12 28.19 -3.68 12.57
C GLU A 12 29.41 -2.77 12.39
N MET A 13 30.38 -3.16 11.55
CA MET A 13 31.55 -2.35 11.27
C MET A 13 31.23 -1.21 10.27
N PRO A 14 31.63 0.04 10.53
CA PRO A 14 31.46 1.14 9.58
C PRO A 14 32.15 0.85 8.23
N LEU A 15 31.57 1.34 7.13
CA LEU A 15 32.12 1.30 5.76
C LEU A 15 32.37 -0.08 5.12
N THR A 16 32.23 -1.19 5.82
CA THR A 16 32.49 -2.56 5.29
C THR A 16 31.52 -2.98 4.18
N ALA A 17 30.21 -2.75 4.38
CA ALA A 17 29.19 -3.10 3.40
C ALA A 17 29.28 -2.23 2.15
N GLU A 18 29.59 -0.95 2.33
CA GLU A 18 29.76 0.05 1.28
C GLU A 18 31.03 -0.25 0.49
N THR A 19 32.15 -0.54 1.15
CA THR A 19 33.42 -0.92 0.52
C THR A 19 33.28 -2.25 -0.24
N TYR A 20 32.61 -3.25 0.36
CA TYR A 20 32.32 -4.50 -0.33
C TYR A 20 31.48 -4.27 -1.59
N TRP A 21 30.44 -3.43 -1.50
CA TRP A 21 29.61 -3.08 -2.65
C TRP A 21 30.42 -2.33 -3.72
N MET A 22 31.21 -1.32 -3.35
CA MET A 22 32.05 -0.55 -4.27
C MET A 22 33.09 -1.42 -4.98
N LEU A 23 33.72 -2.36 -4.28
CA LEU A 23 34.80 -3.20 -4.84
C LEU A 23 34.30 -4.41 -5.63
N ARG A 24 33.15 -5.00 -5.28
CA ARG A 24 32.70 -6.27 -5.90
C ARG A 24 31.38 -6.19 -6.66
N GLN A 25 30.56 -5.16 -6.47
CA GLN A 25 29.17 -5.16 -6.97
C GLN A 25 28.64 -3.79 -7.42
N ARG A 26 29.54 -2.85 -7.71
CA ARG A 26 29.17 -1.49 -8.14
C ARG A 26 28.16 -1.53 -9.28
N GLY A 27 26.97 -0.95 -9.04
CA GLY A 27 25.89 -0.85 -10.03
C GLY A 27 25.06 -2.11 -10.29
N ARG A 28 25.30 -3.24 -9.60
CA ARG A 28 24.52 -4.48 -9.78
C ARG A 28 23.37 -4.59 -8.77
N PRO A 29 22.19 -5.14 -9.17
CA PRO A 29 21.10 -5.45 -8.25
C PRO A 29 21.56 -6.32 -7.08
N THR A 30 21.00 -6.07 -5.89
CA THR A 30 21.43 -6.75 -4.65
C THR A 30 20.25 -6.98 -3.71
N GLY A 31 20.25 -8.13 -3.02
CA GLY A 31 19.30 -8.40 -1.92
C GLY A 31 17.82 -8.44 -2.33
N GLY A 32 17.51 -8.59 -3.61
CA GLY A 32 16.15 -8.53 -4.17
C GLY A 32 15.71 -7.14 -4.62
N VAL A 33 16.51 -6.10 -4.34
CA VAL A 33 16.27 -4.76 -4.88
C VAL A 33 16.76 -4.71 -6.33
N ASN A 34 15.86 -4.39 -7.24
CA ASN A 34 16.16 -4.22 -8.67
C ASN A 34 15.53 -2.93 -9.16
N LEU A 35 16.38 -1.93 -9.42
CA LEU A 35 16.01 -0.58 -9.84
C LEU A 35 16.59 -0.26 -11.23
N GLU A 36 16.85 -1.27 -12.05
CA GLU A 36 17.49 -1.10 -13.35
C GLU A 36 16.65 -0.25 -14.32
N VAL A 37 15.33 -0.44 -14.31
CA VAL A 37 14.40 0.40 -15.08
C VAL A 37 14.49 1.85 -14.62
N LEU A 38 14.51 2.09 -13.31
CA LEU A 38 14.63 3.43 -12.74
C LEU A 38 15.97 4.06 -13.13
N ARG A 39 17.09 3.34 -12.99
CA ARG A 39 18.43 3.79 -13.38
C ARG A 39 18.49 4.25 -14.84
N ARG A 40 17.81 3.55 -15.74
CA ARG A 40 17.75 3.89 -17.17
C ARG A 40 16.85 5.10 -17.47
N GLN A 41 15.73 5.24 -16.77
CA GLN A 41 14.71 6.26 -17.09
C GLN A 41 14.92 7.58 -16.35
N LEU A 42 15.47 7.56 -15.14
CA LEU A 42 15.59 8.73 -14.26
C LEU A 42 16.33 9.91 -14.91
N PRO A 43 17.44 9.73 -15.67
CA PRO A 43 18.08 10.85 -16.35
C PRO A 43 17.17 11.57 -17.36
N ARG A 44 16.32 10.80 -18.07
CA ARG A 44 15.36 11.37 -19.02
C ARG A 44 14.26 12.15 -18.32
N TRP A 45 13.72 11.61 -17.22
CA TRP A 45 12.70 12.30 -16.43
C TRP A 45 13.22 13.59 -15.81
N ARG A 46 14.45 13.55 -15.31
CA ARG A 46 15.14 14.74 -14.82
C ARG A 46 15.25 15.81 -15.90
N ALA A 47 15.74 15.46 -17.10
CA ALA A 47 15.86 16.42 -18.20
C ALA A 47 14.50 17.04 -18.58
N GLN A 48 13.41 16.24 -18.55
CA GLN A 48 12.06 16.75 -18.78
C GLN A 48 11.59 17.70 -17.67
N ALA A 49 11.87 17.38 -16.41
CA ALA A 49 11.54 18.23 -15.27
C ALA A 49 12.34 19.55 -15.29
N GLU A 50 13.64 19.50 -15.64
CA GLU A 50 14.50 20.67 -15.79
C GLU A 50 14.00 21.61 -16.90
N ALA A 51 13.53 21.05 -18.02
CA ALA A 51 13.00 21.78 -19.17
C ALA A 51 11.56 22.30 -18.98
N SER A 52 10.89 21.95 -17.88
CA SER A 52 9.51 22.36 -17.63
C SER A 52 9.40 23.87 -17.38
N ALA A 53 8.55 24.54 -18.15
CA ALA A 53 8.20 25.96 -17.94
C ALA A 53 7.46 26.22 -16.62
N LEU A 54 6.93 25.16 -15.98
CA LEU A 54 6.20 25.25 -14.71
C LEU A 54 7.14 25.22 -13.50
N ARG A 55 8.41 24.84 -13.69
CA ARG A 55 9.37 24.60 -12.59
C ARG A 55 9.65 25.83 -11.73
N THR A 56 9.52 27.03 -12.28
CA THR A 56 9.75 28.29 -11.56
C THR A 56 8.51 28.80 -10.84
N ARG A 57 7.36 28.14 -10.97
CA ARG A 57 6.15 28.51 -10.24
C ARG A 57 6.31 28.20 -8.74
N PRO A 58 5.75 29.03 -7.85
CA PRO A 58 5.73 28.72 -6.43
C PRO A 58 4.91 27.44 -6.20
N GLY A 59 5.54 26.41 -5.65
CA GLY A 59 4.91 25.14 -5.31
C GLY A 59 5.00 24.82 -3.82
N ARG A 60 4.18 23.84 -3.40
CA ARG A 60 4.22 23.25 -2.05
C ARG A 60 5.51 22.46 -1.78
N ARG A 61 5.85 22.34 -0.50
CA ARG A 61 6.83 21.37 0.02
C ARG A 61 6.15 20.00 0.14
N VAL A 62 6.59 19.04 -0.65
CA VAL A 62 6.00 17.71 -0.76
C VAL A 62 7.01 16.67 -0.31
N LEU A 63 6.64 15.82 0.64
CA LEU A 63 7.38 14.60 0.92
C LEU A 63 6.67 13.42 0.25
N VAL A 64 7.38 12.65 -0.57
CA VAL A 64 6.91 11.38 -1.12
C VAL A 64 7.67 10.26 -0.42
N PHE A 65 6.96 9.26 0.13
CA PHE A 65 7.58 8.10 0.76
C PHE A 65 7.58 6.87 -0.15
N SER A 66 8.65 6.08 -0.07
CA SER A 66 8.84 4.92 -0.93
C SER A 66 9.50 3.71 -0.24
N MET A 67 9.07 2.51 -0.62
CA MET A 67 9.73 1.23 -0.34
C MET A 67 9.30 0.23 -1.40
N LEU A 68 9.95 -0.94 -1.52
CA LEU A 68 9.69 -1.93 -2.58
C LEU A 68 10.05 -1.44 -3.99
N ASN A 69 10.41 -2.37 -4.87
CA ASN A 69 10.94 -2.05 -6.20
C ASN A 69 9.97 -1.27 -7.07
N TYR A 70 8.72 -1.75 -7.14
CA TYR A 70 7.68 -1.16 -8.01
C TYR A 70 7.31 0.25 -7.56
N TRP A 71 7.05 0.42 -6.27
CA TRP A 71 6.74 1.74 -5.71
C TRP A 71 7.91 2.69 -5.82
N THR A 72 9.16 2.25 -5.61
CA THR A 72 10.34 3.10 -5.81
C THR A 72 10.49 3.61 -7.23
N LEU A 73 10.13 2.81 -8.24
CA LEU A 73 10.06 3.30 -9.61
C LEU A 73 8.99 4.40 -9.76
N HIS A 74 7.77 4.15 -9.27
CA HIS A 74 6.64 5.05 -9.45
C HIS A 74 6.78 6.36 -8.65
N THR A 75 7.15 6.28 -7.38
CA THR A 75 7.35 7.45 -6.51
C THR A 75 8.49 8.33 -7.00
N SER A 76 9.53 7.75 -7.61
CA SER A 76 10.60 8.53 -8.27
C SER A 76 10.08 9.29 -9.49
N LEU A 77 9.25 8.66 -10.33
CA LEU A 77 8.59 9.33 -11.46
C LEU A 77 7.68 10.47 -10.97
N LEU A 78 6.83 10.18 -9.98
CA LEU A 78 5.94 11.17 -9.37
C LEU A 78 6.74 12.34 -8.79
N SER A 79 7.83 12.07 -8.09
CA SER A 79 8.68 13.10 -7.50
C SER A 79 9.32 14.00 -8.56
N MET A 80 9.81 13.42 -9.66
CA MET A 80 10.32 14.20 -10.81
C MET A 80 9.23 15.05 -11.44
N ALA A 81 8.03 14.49 -11.65
CA ALA A 81 6.91 15.22 -12.23
C ALA A 81 6.50 16.42 -11.35
N LEU A 82 6.36 16.21 -10.04
CA LEU A 82 6.04 17.28 -9.08
C LEU A 82 7.13 18.36 -9.04
N ALA A 83 8.41 17.98 -9.06
CA ALA A 83 9.51 18.94 -9.14
C ALA A 83 9.45 19.77 -10.43
N GLY A 84 9.13 19.13 -11.57
CA GLY A 84 8.89 19.82 -12.84
C GLY A 84 7.68 20.76 -12.83
N LEU A 85 6.70 20.53 -11.94
CA LEU A 85 5.54 21.42 -11.73
C LEU A 85 5.84 22.59 -10.77
N GLY A 86 7.06 22.68 -10.23
CA GLY A 86 7.50 23.77 -9.34
C GLY A 86 7.43 23.45 -7.84
N HIS A 87 7.11 22.21 -7.47
CA HIS A 87 7.10 21.78 -6.08
C HIS A 87 8.51 21.56 -5.52
N GLN A 88 8.69 21.79 -4.22
CA GLN A 88 9.90 21.40 -3.50
C GLN A 88 9.70 19.97 -3.01
N VAL A 89 10.39 19.01 -3.62
CA VAL A 89 10.10 17.59 -3.38
C VAL A 89 11.22 16.91 -2.62
N THR A 90 10.85 16.22 -1.55
CA THR A 90 11.70 15.25 -0.84
C THR A 90 11.20 13.85 -1.13
N LEU A 91 12.06 12.98 -1.66
CA LEU A 91 11.81 11.54 -1.78
C LEU A 91 12.46 10.81 -0.60
N ALA A 92 11.64 10.44 0.39
CA ALA A 92 12.05 9.61 1.51
C ALA A 92 11.90 8.12 1.16
N TYR A 93 12.86 7.26 1.54
CA TYR A 93 12.76 5.83 1.22
C TYR A 93 13.31 4.87 2.29
N LEU A 94 12.79 3.64 2.26
CA LEU A 94 13.38 2.44 2.86
C LEU A 94 13.71 1.41 1.78
N PRO A 95 14.96 0.90 1.69
CA PRO A 95 15.41 0.06 0.59
C PRO A 95 15.02 -1.42 0.80
N TYR A 96 13.80 -1.70 1.24
CA TYR A 96 13.31 -3.08 1.40
C TYR A 96 12.81 -3.64 0.08
N ALA A 97 13.27 -4.84 -0.29
CA ALA A 97 12.75 -5.59 -1.44
C ALA A 97 11.51 -6.44 -1.14
N ARG A 98 11.35 -6.84 0.13
CA ARG A 98 10.33 -7.79 0.60
C ARG A 98 9.87 -7.38 2.00
N TRP A 99 8.56 -7.33 2.22
CA TRP A 99 7.98 -6.89 3.50
C TRP A 99 7.86 -8.02 4.53
N GLN A 100 7.86 -9.28 4.07
CA GLN A 100 7.61 -10.49 4.86
C GLN A 100 8.87 -11.28 5.23
N LYS A 101 10.06 -10.85 4.77
CA LYS A 101 11.32 -11.54 5.05
C LYS A 101 12.25 -10.67 5.90
N PRO A 102 12.84 -11.21 6.98
CA PRO A 102 13.83 -10.48 7.76
C PRO A 102 15.04 -10.15 6.88
N LEU A 103 15.70 -9.04 7.19
CA LEU A 103 16.86 -8.57 6.45
C LEU A 103 17.99 -8.25 7.42
N GLN A 104 19.13 -8.93 7.25
CA GLN A 104 20.31 -8.67 8.08
C GLN A 104 20.89 -7.29 7.80
N LYS A 105 21.45 -6.63 8.82
CA LYS A 105 22.05 -5.28 8.75
C LYS A 105 23.01 -5.12 7.56
N PHE A 106 23.89 -6.10 7.32
CA PHE A 106 24.83 -6.07 6.19
C PHE A 106 24.13 -6.02 4.83
N ASP A 107 23.09 -6.84 4.63
CA ASP A 107 22.35 -6.87 3.37
C ASP A 107 21.45 -5.63 3.21
N LEU A 108 20.97 -5.04 4.32
CA LEU A 108 20.28 -3.76 4.33
C LEU A 108 21.21 -2.61 3.90
N ARG A 109 22.43 -2.54 4.43
CA ARG A 109 23.42 -1.51 4.03
C ARG A 109 23.83 -1.63 2.56
N ARG A 110 23.91 -2.86 2.02
CA ARG A 110 24.13 -3.07 0.58
C ARG A 110 22.95 -2.59 -0.27
N GLN A 111 21.72 -2.89 0.15
CA GLN A 111 20.51 -2.41 -0.53
C GLN A 111 20.41 -0.88 -0.48
N GLU A 112 20.75 -0.27 0.66
CA GLU A 112 20.86 1.17 0.84
C GLU A 112 21.87 1.80 -0.12
N ALA A 113 23.11 1.28 -0.16
CA ALA A 113 24.15 1.81 -1.05
C ALA A 113 23.76 1.73 -2.53
N TYR A 114 23.18 0.59 -2.96
CA TYR A 114 22.68 0.42 -4.32
C TYR A 114 21.54 1.40 -4.64
N THR A 115 20.52 1.47 -3.77
CA THR A 115 19.34 2.34 -3.95
C THR A 115 19.75 3.80 -4.01
N ARG A 116 20.59 4.25 -3.06
CA ARG A 116 21.13 5.61 -3.01
C ARG A 116 21.89 5.98 -4.28
N SER A 117 22.77 5.08 -4.77
CA SER A 117 23.57 5.32 -5.98
C SER A 117 22.74 5.57 -7.23
N ILE A 118 21.49 5.09 -7.26
CA ILE A 118 20.54 5.31 -8.35
C ILE A 118 19.71 6.56 -8.09
N LEU A 119 19.13 6.69 -6.89
CA LEU A 119 18.25 7.81 -6.56
C LEU A 119 18.97 9.15 -6.54
N GLN A 120 20.26 9.21 -6.21
CA GLN A 120 21.05 10.45 -6.24
C GLN A 120 21.05 11.16 -7.60
N ALA A 121 20.80 10.45 -8.71
CA ALA A 121 20.67 11.09 -10.02
C ALA A 121 19.46 12.06 -10.11
N ALA A 122 18.52 11.97 -9.16
CA ALA A 122 17.39 12.87 -8.99
C ALA A 122 17.79 14.27 -8.46
N GLU A 123 18.93 14.38 -7.76
CA GLU A 123 19.39 15.63 -7.18
C GLU A 123 19.97 16.57 -8.26
N PRO A 124 19.77 17.91 -8.16
CA PRO A 124 19.19 18.62 -7.02
C PRO A 124 17.67 18.83 -7.12
N LEU A 125 16.99 18.37 -8.17
CA LEU A 125 15.56 18.64 -8.36
C LEU A 125 14.68 18.00 -7.28
N VAL A 126 15.08 16.84 -6.79
CA VAL A 126 14.41 16.14 -5.69
C VAL A 126 15.44 15.80 -4.63
N GLN A 127 15.17 16.20 -3.39
CA GLN A 127 16.01 15.86 -2.25
C GLN A 127 15.79 14.39 -1.88
N VAL A 128 16.85 13.58 -1.85
CA VAL A 128 16.75 12.15 -1.55
C VAL A 128 17.13 11.89 -0.08
N VAL A 129 16.21 11.29 0.68
CA VAL A 129 16.39 11.01 2.12
C VAL A 129 16.19 9.53 2.40
N SER A 130 17.15 8.91 3.06
CA SER A 130 17.03 7.52 3.52
C SER A 130 16.51 7.46 4.94
N PHE A 131 15.53 6.60 5.19
CA PHE A 131 15.02 6.29 6.52
C PHE A 131 15.70 5.04 7.14
N THR A 132 16.74 4.48 6.50
CA THR A 132 17.43 3.26 6.94
C THR A 132 18.23 3.43 8.25
N GLY A 133 18.63 4.67 8.58
CA GLY A 133 19.49 4.97 9.72
C GLY A 133 18.88 4.59 11.07
N ALA A 134 19.72 4.45 12.10
CA ALA A 134 19.26 4.29 13.47
C ALA A 134 18.57 5.58 13.91
N VAL A 135 17.26 5.50 14.16
CA VAL A 135 16.46 6.61 14.68
C VAL A 135 15.82 6.12 15.98
N GLN A 136 16.19 6.75 17.09
CA GLN A 136 15.51 6.55 18.37
C GLN A 136 14.71 7.80 18.66
N ALA A 137 13.43 7.76 18.28
CA ALA A 137 12.45 8.78 18.64
C ALA A 137 11.42 8.16 19.58
N ALA A 138 11.11 8.86 20.68
CA ALA A 138 9.97 8.50 21.51
C ALA A 138 8.69 8.88 20.77
N LEU A 139 7.83 7.89 20.51
CA LEU A 139 6.54 8.09 19.88
C LEU A 139 5.45 8.23 20.95
N PRO A 140 4.43 9.08 20.75
CA PRO A 140 3.29 9.18 21.65
C PRO A 140 2.57 7.83 21.84
N PRO A 141 2.02 7.54 23.04
CA PRO A 141 1.33 6.27 23.31
C PRO A 141 0.18 5.95 22.35
N ALA A 142 -0.59 6.96 21.93
CA ALA A 142 -1.69 6.77 20.99
C ALA A 142 -1.18 6.27 19.62
N LEU A 143 -0.07 6.85 19.14
CA LEU A 143 0.56 6.42 17.89
C LEU A 143 1.14 5.00 18.01
N LEU A 144 1.70 4.63 19.16
CA LEU A 144 2.16 3.25 19.39
C LEU A 144 1.00 2.25 19.33
N ALA A 145 -0.15 2.58 19.92
CA ALA A 145 -1.35 1.74 19.83
C ALA A 145 -1.82 1.58 18.37
N ASP A 146 -1.87 2.66 17.59
CA ASP A 146 -2.23 2.62 16.17
C ASP A 146 -1.26 1.77 15.33
N LEU A 147 0.02 1.75 15.70
CA LEU A 147 1.04 0.91 15.04
C LEU A 147 0.92 -0.58 15.40
N GLU A 148 0.40 -0.92 16.58
CA GLU A 148 0.05 -2.32 16.90
C GLU A 148 -1.13 -2.79 16.03
N THR A 149 -2.16 -1.96 15.85
CA THR A 149 -3.27 -2.25 14.93
C THR A 149 -2.76 -2.46 13.49
N LEU A 150 -1.88 -1.58 13.01
CA LEU A 150 -1.22 -1.74 11.72
C LEU A 150 -0.45 -3.06 11.63
N THR A 151 0.24 -3.46 12.70
CA THR A 151 1.03 -4.69 12.74
C THR A 151 0.13 -5.92 12.58
N VAL A 152 -1.02 -5.95 13.26
CA VAL A 152 -2.03 -7.01 13.08
C VAL A 152 -2.49 -7.05 11.62
N GLN A 153 -2.87 -5.90 11.06
CA GLN A 153 -3.33 -5.78 9.67
C GLN A 153 -2.27 -6.26 8.67
N ASP A 154 -0.99 -5.96 8.90
CA ASP A 154 0.11 -6.42 8.05
C ASP A 154 0.25 -7.95 8.02
N VAL A 155 0.04 -8.60 9.17
CA VAL A 155 0.08 -10.06 9.26
C VAL A 155 -1.13 -10.67 8.57
N GLN A 156 -2.33 -10.13 8.81
CA GLN A 156 -3.56 -10.55 8.12
C GLN A 156 -3.43 -10.42 6.60
N TYR A 157 -2.91 -9.28 6.13
CA TYR A 157 -2.60 -9.03 4.72
C TYR A 157 -1.63 -10.07 4.15
N THR A 158 -0.54 -10.32 4.86
CA THR A 158 0.56 -11.15 4.36
C THR A 158 0.21 -12.65 4.36
N LEU A 159 -0.47 -13.13 5.39
CA LEU A 159 -0.79 -14.55 5.57
C LEU A 159 -2.19 -14.92 5.07
N GLN A 160 -3.04 -13.92 4.79
CA GLN A 160 -4.44 -14.12 4.43
C GLN A 160 -5.18 -14.92 5.50
N VAL A 161 -5.01 -14.49 6.76
CA VAL A 161 -5.66 -15.06 7.95
C VAL A 161 -6.41 -13.98 8.72
N GLU A 162 -7.43 -14.38 9.49
CA GLU A 162 -8.13 -13.47 10.41
C GLU A 162 -7.39 -13.33 11.74
N ASP A 163 -7.08 -14.47 12.37
CA ASP A 163 -6.42 -14.51 13.67
C ASP A 163 -4.90 -14.41 13.52
N VAL A 164 -4.29 -13.55 14.34
CA VAL A 164 -2.86 -13.27 14.31
C VAL A 164 -2.21 -13.72 15.60
N ASP A 165 -1.18 -14.55 15.50
CA ASP A 165 -0.31 -14.89 16.62
C ASP A 165 0.73 -13.77 16.87
N PRO A 166 0.66 -13.04 18.01
CA PRO A 166 1.61 -11.99 18.35
C PRO A 166 3.03 -12.51 18.62
N GLN A 167 3.19 -13.81 18.85
CA GLN A 167 4.49 -14.47 19.04
C GLN A 167 5.10 -14.95 17.71
N SER A 168 4.37 -14.85 16.60
CA SER A 168 4.86 -15.27 15.30
C SER A 168 6.07 -14.45 14.85
N ALA A 169 6.95 -15.08 14.08
CA ALA A 169 8.14 -14.41 13.55
C ALA A 169 7.77 -13.22 12.63
N LEU A 170 6.66 -13.34 11.89
CA LEU A 170 6.18 -12.28 11.01
C LEU A 170 5.61 -11.11 11.81
N TYR A 171 4.82 -11.34 12.86
CA TYR A 171 4.31 -10.27 13.72
C TYR A 171 5.46 -9.43 14.29
N ARG A 172 6.45 -10.08 14.90
CA ARG A 172 7.63 -9.38 15.45
C ARG A 172 8.37 -8.57 14.38
N LEU A 173 8.55 -9.13 13.19
CA LEU A 173 9.18 -8.44 12.07
C LEU A 173 8.38 -7.20 11.62
N ARG A 174 7.06 -7.33 11.46
CA ARG A 174 6.20 -6.21 11.05
C ARG A 174 6.17 -5.12 12.11
N ARG A 175 6.08 -5.49 13.39
CA ARG A 175 6.15 -4.58 14.53
C ARG A 175 7.45 -3.77 14.52
N GLU A 176 8.59 -4.44 14.39
CA GLU A 176 9.91 -3.80 14.34
C GLU A 176 10.01 -2.80 13.19
N ARG A 177 9.55 -3.18 11.99
CA ARG A 177 9.63 -2.33 10.80
C ARG A 177 8.67 -1.15 10.83
N ASN A 178 7.44 -1.36 11.29
CA ASN A 178 6.46 -0.29 11.45
C ASN A 178 6.94 0.73 12.49
N LEU A 179 7.49 0.26 13.60
CA LEU A 179 8.07 1.13 14.62
C LEU A 179 9.26 1.93 14.06
N HIS A 180 10.19 1.28 13.37
CA HIS A 180 11.35 1.95 12.78
C HIS A 180 10.95 3.02 11.75
N ALA A 181 10.04 2.68 10.84
CA ALA A 181 9.51 3.62 9.85
C ALA A 181 8.80 4.81 10.51
N ALA A 182 8.00 4.56 11.56
CA ALA A 182 7.32 5.60 12.29
C ALA A 182 8.30 6.52 13.03
N GLN A 183 9.35 5.97 13.65
CA GLN A 183 10.39 6.75 14.33
C GLN A 183 11.18 7.62 13.36
N ALA A 184 11.57 7.06 12.20
CA ALA A 184 12.24 7.81 11.15
C ALA A 184 11.36 8.95 10.60
N ALA A 185 10.08 8.65 10.32
CA ALA A 185 9.11 9.65 9.89
C ALA A 185 8.87 10.72 10.96
N TRP A 186 8.76 10.34 12.23
CA TRP A 186 8.56 11.28 13.34
C TRP A 186 9.72 12.26 13.46
N ALA A 187 10.95 11.74 13.47
CA ALA A 187 12.14 12.54 13.53
C ALA A 187 12.26 13.49 12.34
N TYR A 188 11.94 13.02 11.12
CA TYR A 188 12.06 13.84 9.92
C TYR A 188 10.93 14.88 9.77
N LEU A 189 9.67 14.44 9.90
CA LEU A 189 8.49 15.28 9.69
C LEU A 189 8.30 16.31 10.79
N GLY A 190 8.72 16.01 12.02
CA GLY A 190 8.69 16.97 13.14
C GLY A 190 9.53 18.22 12.87
N HIS A 191 10.63 18.10 12.13
CA HIS A 191 11.52 19.21 11.79
C HIS A 191 11.24 19.81 10.40
N SER A 192 11.09 18.97 9.37
CA SER A 192 10.91 19.44 7.98
C SER A 192 9.54 20.06 7.74
N ARG A 193 8.50 19.57 8.43
CA ARG A 193 7.10 20.03 8.36
C ARG A 193 6.65 20.31 6.91
N PRO A 194 6.67 19.32 6.00
CA PRO A 194 6.20 19.52 4.63
C PRO A 194 4.72 19.90 4.62
N ASP A 195 4.27 20.52 3.53
CA ASP A 195 2.88 20.94 3.40
C ASP A 195 1.97 19.75 3.09
N VAL A 196 2.51 18.69 2.47
CA VAL A 196 1.80 17.42 2.21
C VAL A 196 2.77 16.25 2.15
N VAL A 197 2.32 15.10 2.67
CA VAL A 197 2.99 13.80 2.57
C VAL A 197 2.21 12.91 1.60
N ILE A 198 2.88 12.33 0.60
CA ILE A 198 2.29 11.39 -0.36
C ILE A 198 2.83 9.99 -0.09
N VAL A 199 1.93 9.02 0.12
CA VAL A 199 2.30 7.62 0.36
C VAL A 199 1.46 6.68 -0.51
N PRO A 200 2.07 5.63 -1.09
CA PRO A 200 1.30 4.51 -1.62
C PRO A 200 0.45 3.83 -0.55
N ASN A 201 -0.77 3.41 -0.88
CA ASN A 201 -1.74 2.67 -0.04
C ASN A 201 -2.16 3.35 1.28
N GLY A 202 -1.23 3.55 2.21
CA GLY A 202 -1.45 4.21 3.50
C GLY A 202 -2.17 3.38 4.57
N SER A 203 -2.74 2.22 4.25
CA SER A 203 -3.36 1.33 5.25
C SER A 203 -2.40 0.31 5.81
N ILE A 204 -1.51 -0.24 4.98
CA ILE A 204 -0.62 -1.35 5.32
C ILE A 204 0.85 -0.95 5.25
N LEU A 205 1.67 -1.79 5.86
CA LEU A 205 3.12 -1.77 5.85
C LEU A 205 3.71 -0.47 6.39
N GLU A 206 4.99 -0.22 6.11
CA GLU A 206 5.67 1.00 6.49
C GLU A 206 5.03 2.24 5.83
N PHE A 207 4.29 2.07 4.71
CA PHE A 207 3.45 3.13 4.16
C PHE A 207 2.40 3.61 5.16
N GLY A 208 1.71 2.66 5.81
CA GLY A 208 0.74 2.95 6.86
C GLY A 208 1.37 3.55 8.11
N ALA A 209 2.60 3.20 8.44
CA ALA A 209 3.33 3.82 9.55
C ALA A 209 3.64 5.30 9.27
N VAL A 210 4.17 5.62 8.08
CA VAL A 210 4.45 7.01 7.68
C VAL A 210 3.17 7.84 7.57
N TYR A 211 2.09 7.26 7.02
CA TYR A 211 0.78 7.89 6.97
C TYR A 211 0.29 8.31 8.37
N ARG A 212 0.27 7.37 9.32
CA ARG A 212 -0.19 7.61 10.70
C ARG A 212 0.62 8.72 11.38
N VAL A 213 1.94 8.72 11.22
CA VAL A 213 2.80 9.81 11.75
C VAL A 213 2.43 11.16 11.14
N ALA A 214 2.29 11.24 9.81
CA ALA A 214 1.94 12.49 9.14
C ALA A 214 0.60 13.04 9.65
N ARG A 215 -0.42 12.17 9.75
CA ARG A 215 -1.74 12.54 10.29
C ARG A 215 -1.67 12.96 11.75
N TYR A 216 -0.92 12.24 12.58
CA TYR A 216 -0.73 12.59 14.00
C TYR A 216 -0.11 13.99 14.17
N LEU A 217 0.83 14.36 13.30
CA LEU A 217 1.48 15.68 13.32
C LEU A 217 0.63 16.80 12.69
N GLY A 218 -0.59 16.49 12.24
CA GLY A 218 -1.48 17.44 11.57
C GLY A 218 -1.02 17.82 10.16
N ILE A 219 -0.19 17.00 9.51
CA ILE A 219 0.27 17.22 8.15
C ILE A 219 -0.75 16.60 7.17
N ASP A 220 -1.05 17.30 6.08
CA ASP A 220 -1.88 16.75 5.02
C ASP A 220 -1.22 15.50 4.44
N ALA A 221 -2.01 14.44 4.25
CA ALA A 221 -1.54 13.22 3.62
C ALA A 221 -2.38 12.89 2.39
N VAL A 222 -1.74 12.48 1.30
CA VAL A 222 -2.40 11.86 0.16
C VAL A 222 -1.97 10.41 0.09
N THR A 223 -2.93 9.50 0.16
CA THR A 223 -2.69 8.08 -0.06
C THR A 223 -3.19 7.70 -1.45
N TYR A 224 -2.54 6.77 -2.14
CA TYR A 224 -2.96 6.36 -3.49
C TYR A 224 -2.64 4.91 -3.82
N GLU A 225 -3.43 4.30 -4.71
CA GLU A 225 -3.30 2.90 -5.12
C GLU A 225 -3.76 2.68 -6.57
N PHE A 226 -3.30 1.60 -7.19
CA PHE A 226 -3.74 1.20 -8.52
C PHE A 226 -4.88 0.18 -8.47
N GLY A 227 -5.94 0.45 -9.21
CA GLY A 227 -6.99 -0.53 -9.45
C GLY A 227 -6.61 -1.54 -10.53
N GLU A 228 -7.47 -2.54 -10.75
CA GLU A 228 -7.33 -3.52 -11.84
C GLU A 228 -7.42 -2.88 -13.24
N GLN A 229 -8.06 -1.70 -13.32
CA GLN A 229 -8.25 -0.98 -14.58
C GLN A 229 -7.01 -0.17 -14.92
N ARG A 230 -6.41 -0.48 -16.08
CA ARG A 230 -5.27 0.29 -16.60
C ARG A 230 -5.67 1.75 -16.82
N GLY A 231 -4.76 2.65 -16.45
CA GLY A 231 -4.95 4.10 -16.60
C GLY A 231 -5.82 4.74 -15.51
N ARG A 232 -6.14 4.02 -14.42
CA ARG A 232 -6.87 4.55 -13.28
C ARG A 232 -6.06 4.44 -12.00
N ILE A 233 -6.17 5.46 -11.17
CA ILE A 233 -5.53 5.56 -9.86
C ILE A 233 -6.62 5.97 -8.87
N TRP A 234 -6.66 5.34 -7.71
CA TRP A 234 -7.42 5.82 -6.57
C TRP A 234 -6.53 6.66 -5.70
N PHE A 235 -7.06 7.75 -5.17
CA PHE A 235 -6.37 8.55 -4.18
C PHE A 235 -7.37 9.08 -3.15
N ALA A 236 -6.88 9.31 -1.94
CA ALA A 236 -7.64 9.90 -0.85
C ALA A 236 -6.78 10.95 -0.15
N GLN A 237 -7.42 12.05 0.26
CA GLN A 237 -6.78 13.09 1.06
C GLN A 237 -7.17 12.88 2.53
N ASN A 238 -6.16 12.84 3.40
CA ASN A 238 -6.31 12.66 4.85
C ASN A 238 -7.09 11.41 5.27
N ALA A 239 -7.19 10.46 4.36
CA ALA A 239 -7.79 9.15 4.54
C ALA A 239 -6.92 8.09 3.88
N GLU A 240 -7.13 6.84 4.30
CA GLU A 240 -6.54 5.66 3.71
C GLU A 240 -7.27 5.28 2.43
N VAL A 241 -6.58 5.22 1.29
CA VAL A 241 -7.22 5.03 -0.04
C VAL A 241 -7.96 3.69 -0.15
N MET A 242 -7.50 2.66 0.57
CA MET A 242 -8.17 1.36 0.62
C MET A 242 -9.47 1.37 1.43
N ARG A 243 -9.76 2.44 2.18
CA ARG A 243 -11.09 2.62 2.77
C ARG A 243 -12.14 2.96 1.70
N GLN A 244 -11.71 3.56 0.58
CA GLN A 244 -12.59 4.04 -0.48
C GLN A 244 -13.77 4.83 0.10
N GLU A 245 -13.47 5.68 1.08
CA GLU A 245 -14.49 6.44 1.79
C GLU A 245 -15.10 7.46 0.82
N THR A 246 -16.43 7.43 0.71
CA THR A 246 -17.17 8.31 -0.21
C THR A 246 -18.19 9.17 0.50
N ASP A 247 -18.22 9.14 1.84
CA ASP A 247 -19.18 9.90 2.65
C ASP A 247 -19.16 11.39 2.33
N ASP A 248 -17.98 12.03 2.30
CA ASP A 248 -17.87 13.45 1.96
C ASP A 248 -18.34 13.75 0.54
N LEU A 249 -18.04 12.86 -0.42
CA LEU A 249 -18.48 12.99 -1.80
C LEU A 249 -20.00 12.86 -1.90
N TRP A 250 -20.58 11.90 -1.19
CA TRP A 250 -22.00 11.64 -1.15
C TRP A 250 -22.76 12.77 -0.45
N ALA A 251 -22.24 13.28 0.67
CA ALA A 251 -22.80 14.44 1.37
C ALA A 251 -22.81 15.70 0.49
N ALA A 252 -21.79 15.88 -0.36
CA ALA A 252 -21.70 17.02 -1.25
C ALA A 252 -22.57 16.90 -2.52
N LEU A 253 -22.74 15.69 -3.07
CA LEU A 253 -23.31 15.49 -4.42
C LEU A 253 -24.53 14.57 -4.47
N GLY A 254 -24.88 13.88 -3.38
CA GLY A 254 -25.90 12.82 -3.38
C GLY A 254 -27.30 13.29 -3.77
N ASP A 255 -27.64 14.54 -3.46
CA ASP A 255 -28.91 15.18 -3.84
C ASP A 255 -28.87 15.87 -5.22
N THR A 256 -27.72 15.86 -5.90
CA THR A 256 -27.57 16.46 -7.23
C THR A 256 -28.04 15.47 -8.30
N PRO A 257 -29.10 15.79 -9.08
CA PRO A 257 -29.57 14.89 -10.13
C PRO A 257 -28.51 14.70 -11.21
N LEU A 258 -28.37 13.47 -11.70
CA LEU A 258 -27.54 13.17 -12.86
C LEU A 258 -28.15 13.81 -14.11
N THR A 259 -27.30 14.37 -14.98
CA THR A 259 -27.71 14.78 -16.32
C THR A 259 -28.14 13.57 -17.16
N ASP A 260 -28.85 13.82 -18.27
CA ASP A 260 -29.22 12.75 -19.20
C ASP A 260 -28.00 11.99 -19.75
N ALA A 261 -26.89 12.70 -19.97
CA ALA A 261 -25.65 12.11 -20.46
C ALA A 261 -25.01 11.19 -19.40
N GLU A 262 -24.95 11.64 -18.14
CA GLU A 262 -24.44 10.82 -17.04
C GLU A 262 -25.34 9.62 -16.77
N THR A 263 -26.66 9.81 -16.81
CA THR A 263 -27.65 8.74 -16.68
C THR A 263 -27.46 7.66 -17.75
N ARG A 264 -27.26 8.05 -19.01
CA ARG A 264 -26.93 7.09 -20.08
C ARG A 264 -25.63 6.35 -19.80
N ARG A 265 -24.57 7.06 -19.40
CA ARG A 265 -23.27 6.44 -19.09
C ARG A 265 -23.35 5.44 -17.93
N VAL A 266 -24.10 5.75 -16.88
CA VAL A 266 -24.36 4.84 -15.76
C VAL A 266 -25.11 3.60 -16.24
N ARG A 267 -26.18 3.75 -17.03
CA ARG A 267 -26.94 2.62 -17.58
C ARG A 267 -26.10 1.71 -18.47
N GLU A 268 -25.25 2.28 -19.32
CA GLU A 268 -24.31 1.52 -20.15
C GLU A 268 -23.31 0.74 -19.30
N LEU A 269 -22.71 1.36 -18.27
CA LEU A 269 -21.83 0.69 -17.33
C LEU A 269 -22.52 -0.48 -16.62
N PHE A 270 -23.73 -0.27 -16.10
CA PHE A 270 -24.52 -1.32 -15.44
C PHE A 270 -24.83 -2.48 -16.38
N THR A 271 -25.25 -2.17 -17.62
CA THR A 271 -25.55 -3.18 -18.64
C THR A 271 -24.31 -4.01 -18.96
N ALA A 272 -23.15 -3.36 -19.12
CA ALA A 272 -21.90 -4.05 -19.40
C ALA A 272 -21.47 -4.95 -18.23
N ARG A 273 -21.62 -4.48 -16.98
CA ARG A 273 -21.32 -5.29 -15.78
C ARG A 273 -22.25 -6.50 -15.65
N GLN A 274 -23.55 -6.34 -15.89
CA GLN A 274 -24.50 -7.45 -15.85
C GLN A 274 -24.19 -8.53 -16.89
N LYS A 275 -23.71 -8.13 -18.07
CA LYS A 275 -23.33 -9.04 -19.16
C LYS A 275 -21.88 -9.56 -19.05
N GLY A 276 -21.08 -9.06 -18.10
CA GLY A 276 -19.65 -9.33 -18.03
C GLY A 276 -18.88 -8.88 -19.28
N SER A 277 -19.41 -7.91 -20.01
CA SER A 277 -18.83 -7.40 -21.26
C SER A 277 -17.84 -6.27 -21.01
N LEU A 278 -17.04 -5.95 -22.03
CA LEU A 278 -16.11 -4.83 -21.99
C LEU A 278 -16.89 -3.51 -21.85
N TRP A 279 -16.43 -2.66 -20.96
CA TRP A 279 -16.80 -1.25 -20.89
C TRP A 279 -15.51 -0.42 -20.90
N GLU A 280 -15.39 0.47 -21.88
CA GLU A 280 -14.14 1.16 -22.21
C GLU A 280 -12.98 0.18 -22.44
N ASN A 281 -12.10 -0.01 -21.46
CA ASN A 281 -10.91 -0.85 -21.55
C ASN A 281 -10.93 -2.03 -20.56
N PHE A 282 -12.06 -2.29 -19.89
CA PHE A 282 -12.15 -3.28 -18.82
C PHE A 282 -13.47 -4.03 -18.82
N ALA A 283 -13.41 -5.35 -18.65
CA ALA A 283 -14.57 -6.20 -18.40
C ALA A 283 -14.44 -6.80 -17.00
N ARG A 284 -15.39 -6.54 -16.10
CA ARG A 284 -15.44 -7.23 -14.80
C ARG A 284 -16.26 -8.50 -14.94
N ARG A 285 -15.60 -9.65 -14.88
CA ARG A 285 -16.26 -10.96 -14.84
C ARG A 285 -16.27 -11.46 -13.41
N TRP A 286 -17.47 -11.66 -12.86
CA TRP A 286 -17.64 -12.20 -11.51
C TRP A 286 -17.44 -13.72 -11.45
N GLN A 287 -17.52 -14.39 -12.61
CA GLN A 287 -17.30 -15.82 -12.76
C GLN A 287 -16.48 -16.07 -14.03
N GLY A 288 -15.55 -17.04 -13.96
CA GLY A 288 -14.77 -17.47 -15.13
C GLY A 288 -15.56 -18.37 -16.10
N VAL A 289 -16.75 -18.82 -15.68
CA VAL A 289 -17.65 -19.71 -16.43
C VAL A 289 -18.96 -19.00 -16.79
N PRO A 290 -19.63 -19.39 -17.88
CA PRO A 290 -20.97 -18.90 -18.21
C PRO A 290 -21.98 -19.24 -17.11
N SER A 291 -23.03 -18.42 -16.97
CA SER A 291 -24.15 -18.74 -16.08
C SER A 291 -24.86 -20.00 -16.55
N GLU A 292 -25.02 -20.99 -15.67
CA GLU A 292 -25.71 -22.25 -15.97
C GLU A 292 -27.21 -22.22 -15.63
N GLY A 293 -27.72 -21.09 -15.12
CA GLY A 293 -29.12 -20.92 -14.71
C GLY A 293 -29.43 -21.43 -13.30
N GLY A 294 -30.39 -20.78 -12.62
CA GLY A 294 -30.68 -21.03 -11.20
C GLY A 294 -31.17 -22.44 -10.89
N ALA A 295 -31.98 -23.06 -11.77
CA ALA A 295 -32.50 -24.41 -11.56
C ALA A 295 -31.37 -25.47 -11.59
N ARG A 296 -30.41 -25.31 -12.50
CA ARG A 296 -29.25 -26.20 -12.61
C ARG A 296 -28.31 -26.02 -11.41
N ALA A 297 -28.08 -24.77 -10.97
CA ALA A 297 -27.32 -24.51 -9.75
C ALA A 297 -27.98 -25.14 -8.51
N ARG A 298 -29.31 -25.04 -8.37
CA ARG A 298 -30.06 -25.71 -7.30
C ARG A 298 -29.87 -27.22 -7.34
N ALA A 299 -30.07 -27.85 -8.49
CA ALA A 299 -29.90 -29.28 -8.64
C ALA A 299 -28.46 -29.74 -8.31
N ALA A 300 -27.45 -29.00 -8.78
CA ALA A 300 -26.04 -29.31 -8.51
C ALA A 300 -25.66 -29.18 -7.03
N LEU A 301 -26.27 -28.23 -6.30
CA LEU A 301 -26.09 -28.02 -4.87
C LEU A 301 -27.03 -28.87 -4.00
N GLY A 302 -27.88 -29.71 -4.59
CA GLY A 302 -28.86 -30.52 -3.87
C GLY A 302 -29.95 -29.68 -3.17
N LEU A 303 -30.27 -28.51 -3.71
CA LEU A 303 -31.26 -27.60 -3.12
C LEU A 303 -32.68 -27.92 -3.60
N ASP A 304 -33.67 -27.82 -2.70
CA ASP A 304 -35.08 -28.05 -3.01
C ASP A 304 -35.84 -26.74 -3.24
N SER A 305 -37.17 -26.75 -3.03
CA SER A 305 -38.06 -25.62 -3.26
C SER A 305 -38.06 -24.60 -2.11
N ARG A 306 -37.39 -24.89 -0.99
CA ARG A 306 -37.27 -23.94 0.12
C ARG A 306 -36.52 -22.67 -0.30
N PRO A 307 -36.78 -21.54 0.39
CA PRO A 307 -36.00 -20.32 0.25
C PRO A 307 -34.50 -20.58 0.45
N VAL A 308 -33.69 -19.97 -0.39
CA VAL A 308 -32.23 -20.04 -0.31
C VAL A 308 -31.71 -18.72 0.25
N VAL A 309 -30.84 -18.82 1.25
CA VAL A 309 -30.11 -17.69 1.82
C VAL A 309 -28.64 -17.87 1.47
N LEU A 310 -28.06 -16.85 0.84
CA LEU A 310 -26.64 -16.80 0.49
C LEU A 310 -25.85 -16.15 1.61
N LEU A 311 -24.84 -16.85 2.13
CA LEU A 311 -23.86 -16.34 3.09
C LEU A 311 -22.57 -15.98 2.36
N ALA A 312 -22.48 -14.74 1.88
CA ALA A 312 -21.31 -14.26 1.14
C ALA A 312 -20.17 -13.86 2.11
N ALA A 313 -19.16 -14.71 2.24
CA ALA A 313 -17.92 -14.38 2.94
C ALA A 313 -17.12 -13.31 2.19
N ASN A 314 -16.35 -12.51 2.94
CA ASN A 314 -15.43 -11.53 2.39
C ASN A 314 -14.05 -12.17 2.10
N VAL A 315 -13.20 -11.49 1.33
CA VAL A 315 -11.85 -11.95 1.03
C VAL A 315 -10.91 -11.65 2.20
N ILE A 316 -10.12 -12.64 2.59
CA ILE A 316 -9.09 -12.49 3.63
C ILE A 316 -7.78 -12.01 2.98
N GLY A 317 -7.14 -11.03 3.61
CA GLY A 317 -5.83 -10.52 3.20
C GLY A 317 -5.83 -9.57 2.00
N ASP A 318 -6.98 -9.02 1.63
CA ASP A 318 -7.07 -7.84 0.79
C ASP A 318 -7.06 -6.58 1.68
N SER A 319 -6.19 -5.61 1.40
CA SER A 319 -6.14 -4.36 2.17
C SER A 319 -7.46 -3.58 2.16
N LEU A 320 -8.34 -3.79 1.16
CA LEU A 320 -9.68 -3.23 1.12
C LEU A 320 -10.58 -3.74 2.26
N THR A 321 -10.32 -4.92 2.82
CA THR A 321 -11.22 -5.58 3.79
C THR A 321 -10.70 -5.54 5.24
N LEU A 322 -9.46 -5.12 5.46
CA LEU A 322 -8.82 -5.08 6.78
C LEU A 322 -9.44 -4.03 7.71
N GLY A 323 -9.59 -4.37 8.99
CA GLY A 323 -10.09 -3.45 10.03
C GLY A 323 -11.53 -2.98 9.82
N ARG A 324 -12.35 -3.75 9.10
CA ARG A 324 -13.76 -3.42 8.79
C ARG A 324 -14.78 -4.31 9.50
N GLN A 325 -14.39 -4.97 10.59
CA GLN A 325 -15.32 -5.71 11.43
C GLN A 325 -16.24 -4.73 12.16
N VAL A 326 -17.50 -4.62 11.73
CA VAL A 326 -18.45 -3.64 12.28
C VAL A 326 -19.48 -4.22 13.25
N PHE A 327 -19.85 -5.50 13.09
CA PHE A 327 -20.93 -6.12 13.89
C PHE A 327 -20.55 -7.50 14.48
N SER A 328 -19.41 -8.06 14.10
CA SER A 328 -18.88 -9.33 14.58
C SER A 328 -17.43 -9.16 15.00
N GLN A 329 -16.91 -10.07 15.82
CA GLN A 329 -15.49 -10.07 16.20
C GLN A 329 -14.61 -10.50 15.03
N SER A 330 -15.08 -11.46 14.24
CA SER A 330 -14.44 -11.95 13.02
C SER A 330 -15.49 -12.44 12.01
N MET A 331 -15.07 -12.66 10.77
CA MET A 331 -15.89 -13.35 9.77
C MET A 331 -16.13 -14.79 10.20
N THR A 332 -15.12 -15.50 10.74
CA THR A 332 -15.29 -16.85 11.27
C THR A 332 -16.37 -16.93 12.36
N GLU A 333 -16.36 -16.01 13.34
CA GLU A 333 -17.38 -15.96 14.38
C GLU A 333 -18.78 -15.71 13.79
N TRP A 334 -18.89 -14.78 12.84
CA TRP A 334 -20.13 -14.51 12.13
C TRP A 334 -20.64 -15.72 11.35
N LEU A 335 -19.77 -16.42 10.61
CA LEU A 335 -20.11 -17.63 9.86
C LEU A 335 -20.60 -18.73 10.80
N GLN A 336 -19.89 -18.99 11.89
CA GLN A 336 -20.27 -20.00 12.88
C GLN A 336 -21.63 -19.71 13.52
N ARG A 337 -21.88 -18.45 13.91
CA ARG A 337 -23.16 -18.05 14.49
C ARG A 337 -24.30 -18.15 13.48
N THR A 338 -24.05 -17.75 12.23
CA THR A 338 -25.04 -17.86 11.15
C THR A 338 -25.39 -19.32 10.91
N VAL A 339 -24.41 -20.21 10.77
CA VAL A 339 -24.65 -21.65 10.59
C VAL A 339 -25.48 -22.22 11.75
N ARG A 340 -25.14 -21.91 13.00
CA ARG A 340 -25.92 -22.37 14.17
C ARG A 340 -27.36 -21.86 14.14
N ALA A 341 -27.59 -20.60 13.74
CA ALA A 341 -28.94 -20.06 13.61
C ALA A 341 -29.75 -20.80 12.53
N PHE A 342 -29.12 -21.20 11.42
CA PHE A 342 -29.78 -21.93 10.35
C PHE A 342 -30.05 -23.41 10.67
N VAL A 343 -29.32 -24.02 11.60
CA VAL A 343 -29.66 -25.35 12.13
C VAL A 343 -31.05 -25.34 12.78
N GLU A 344 -31.39 -24.26 13.47
CA GLU A 344 -32.70 -24.05 14.11
C GLU A 344 -33.76 -23.52 13.13
N TRP A 345 -33.42 -23.34 11.85
CA TRP A 345 -34.30 -22.73 10.83
C TRP A 345 -34.49 -23.64 9.59
N PRO A 346 -35.08 -24.84 9.73
CA PRO A 346 -35.14 -25.85 8.68
C PRO A 346 -36.00 -25.46 7.47
N GLN A 347 -36.80 -24.41 7.55
CA GLN A 347 -37.61 -23.92 6.43
C GLN A 347 -36.79 -23.16 5.37
N ALA A 348 -35.52 -22.83 5.63
CA ALA A 348 -34.62 -22.19 4.67
C ALA A 348 -33.38 -23.05 4.42
N GLN A 349 -32.67 -22.76 3.33
CA GLN A 349 -31.44 -23.43 2.93
C GLN A 349 -30.30 -22.42 2.87
N LEU A 350 -29.22 -22.66 3.61
CA LEU A 350 -28.04 -21.82 3.62
C LEU A 350 -27.05 -22.29 2.53
N VAL A 351 -26.53 -21.34 1.75
CA VAL A 351 -25.49 -21.55 0.72
C VAL A 351 -24.29 -20.67 1.00
#